data_AF-A0AA37Q5Q9-F1
#
_entry.id   AF-A0AA37Q5Q9-F1
#
_cell.length_a   1.000
_cell.length_b   1.000
_cell.length_c   1.000
_cell.angle_alpha   90.00
_cell.angle_beta   90.00
_cell.angle_gamma   90.00
#
_symmetry.space_group_name_H-M   'P 1'
#
loop_
_entity.id
_entity.type
_entity.pdbx_description
1 polymer ?
#
loop_
_entity_poly.entity_id
_entity_poly.type
_entity_poly.pdbx_seq_one_letter_code
_entity_poly.pdbx_strand_id
1 'polypeptide(L)'
;MAGFHRERPGAGDLAAATGAPATPLGDDVWMSPGVSNSYAVATDDGRVIVNTGLVFEGTLHRKAFADVPGPARAIIVTQGHADHWGGVNALRDGADDGDDGDDRGADIVMHRNYRYWRDDNALLMGYRVPKTSFAFQKFSDAMLEHFKTIDPAELDFTFPEPTVTFDQRMNLRVGGRAFELAWTPGGETTDALVVWLPEERILFTGNLFGPLFGHVPNLMTIRGDRYRDPILYIESLNTVLEFGPQRLITGHFAPIEGADRIAEEVTAMRDAMRAVHDRTAELMNSGADLYTAMREVRVPERFDIGEGYGKTSWNVRAIWEMYTGWFRHRSTTELYGVPTDSVAADVVDAAGAETLAEAARAHLDGGRPVQALHLTDLVLAAEPAHARARAVAADAHEALLAGTENFWEKAWLTKSIRALRDPE
;
A
#
# COMPACT_ATOMS: atom_id res chain seq x y z
N MET A 1 -8.19 24.68 1.00
CA MET A 1 -9.42 23.98 1.44
C MET A 1 -9.02 22.96 2.49
N ALA A 2 -9.96 22.44 3.28
CA ALA A 2 -9.66 21.26 4.10
C ALA A 2 -9.43 20.08 3.14
N GLY A 3 -8.35 19.33 3.35
CA GLY A 3 -7.94 18.25 2.49
C GLY A 3 -8.90 17.06 2.57
N PHE A 4 -9.11 16.41 1.44
CA PHE A 4 -10.10 15.34 1.29
C PHE A 4 -9.87 14.18 2.27
N HIS A 5 -8.61 13.94 2.67
CA HIS A 5 -8.22 12.88 3.60
C HIS A 5 -8.95 12.92 4.95
N ARG A 6 -9.40 14.09 5.40
CA ARG A 6 -10.09 14.27 6.69
C ARG A 6 -11.53 13.75 6.68
N GLU A 7 -12.11 13.58 5.50
CA GLU A 7 -13.50 13.15 5.30
C GLU A 7 -13.60 11.65 4.96
N ARG A 8 -12.47 10.97 4.79
CA ARG A 8 -12.42 9.56 4.40
C ARG A 8 -12.08 8.65 5.58
N PRO A 9 -12.49 7.37 5.52
CA PRO A 9 -11.98 6.35 6.42
C PRO A 9 -10.45 6.21 6.33
N GLY A 10 -9.83 5.82 7.45
CA GLY A 10 -8.40 5.56 7.54
C GLY A 10 -8.04 4.10 7.32
N ALA A 11 -6.75 3.76 7.36
CA ALA A 11 -6.28 2.38 7.17
C ALA A 11 -6.82 1.37 8.21
N GLY A 12 -7.19 1.88 9.40
CA GLY A 12 -7.86 1.08 10.43
C GLY A 12 -9.19 0.50 9.96
N ASP A 13 -9.90 1.23 9.09
CA ASP A 13 -11.24 0.91 8.60
C ASP A 13 -11.25 -0.06 7.40
N LEU A 14 -10.07 -0.41 6.86
CA LEU A 14 -9.97 -1.46 5.84
C LEU A 14 -10.56 -2.77 6.38
N ALA A 15 -11.41 -3.43 5.62
CA ALA A 15 -12.14 -4.62 6.07
C ALA A 15 -12.07 -5.72 5.02
N ALA A 16 -12.14 -6.98 5.48
CA ALA A 16 -12.28 -8.10 4.56
C ALA A 16 -13.71 -8.17 4.00
N ALA A 17 -13.88 -8.84 2.87
CA ALA A 17 -15.16 -9.13 2.26
C ALA A 17 -16.01 -9.99 3.21
N THR A 18 -17.33 -9.82 3.11
CA THR A 18 -18.30 -10.54 3.95
C THR A 18 -19.21 -11.47 3.16
N GLY A 19 -19.19 -11.39 1.82
CA GLY A 19 -20.12 -12.09 0.94
C GLY A 19 -21.55 -11.54 0.98
N ALA A 20 -21.74 -10.34 1.54
CA ALA A 20 -23.00 -9.59 1.40
C ALA A 20 -23.25 -9.23 -0.08
N PRO A 21 -24.52 -9.10 -0.51
CA PRO A 21 -24.85 -8.69 -1.88
C PRO A 21 -24.11 -7.41 -2.30
N ALA A 22 -23.67 -7.36 -3.55
CA ALA A 22 -22.95 -6.21 -4.07
C ALA A 22 -23.82 -4.94 -4.03
N THR A 23 -23.21 -3.82 -3.63
CA THR A 23 -23.87 -2.53 -3.54
C THR A 23 -23.91 -1.86 -4.91
N PRO A 24 -25.09 -1.47 -5.44
CA PRO A 24 -25.16 -0.73 -6.70
C PRO A 24 -24.62 0.69 -6.51
N LEU A 25 -23.75 1.12 -7.43
CA LEU A 25 -23.18 2.48 -7.46
C LEU A 25 -23.84 3.38 -8.52
N GLY A 26 -24.82 2.85 -9.26
CA GLY A 26 -25.38 3.47 -10.46
C GLY A 26 -24.58 3.11 -11.71
N ASP A 27 -25.10 3.48 -12.89
CA ASP A 27 -24.41 3.31 -14.18
C ASP A 27 -23.98 1.86 -14.50
N ASP A 28 -24.79 0.89 -14.03
CA ASP A 28 -24.51 -0.54 -14.12
C ASP A 28 -23.14 -0.93 -13.52
N VAL A 29 -22.75 -0.26 -12.43
CA VAL A 29 -21.58 -0.59 -11.61
C VAL A 29 -22.04 -1.11 -10.25
N TRP A 30 -21.49 -2.25 -9.83
CA TRP A 30 -21.70 -2.84 -8.51
C TRP A 30 -20.38 -3.01 -7.78
N MET A 31 -20.39 -2.79 -6.47
CA MET A 31 -19.23 -2.91 -5.59
C MET A 31 -19.45 -4.03 -4.57
N SER A 32 -18.48 -4.93 -4.48
CA SER A 32 -18.34 -5.86 -3.36
C SER A 32 -17.16 -5.41 -2.48
N PRO A 33 -17.41 -4.93 -1.25
CA PRO A 33 -16.34 -4.52 -0.34
C PRO A 33 -15.39 -5.66 -0.01
N GLY A 34 -14.11 -5.36 0.12
CA GLY A 34 -13.04 -6.30 0.47
C GLY A 34 -11.77 -5.57 0.88
N VAL A 35 -10.67 -6.30 1.12
CA VAL A 35 -9.40 -5.66 1.47
C VAL A 35 -9.01 -4.66 0.41
N SER A 36 -9.03 -5.03 -0.87
CA SER A 36 -9.41 -4.12 -1.96
C SER A 36 -10.82 -4.51 -2.37
N ASN A 37 -11.66 -3.51 -2.66
CA ASN A 37 -12.96 -3.76 -3.24
C ASN A 37 -12.83 -4.44 -4.60
N SER A 38 -13.82 -5.28 -4.92
CA SER A 38 -14.04 -5.83 -6.26
C SER A 38 -15.25 -5.13 -6.88
N TYR A 39 -15.21 -4.87 -8.18
CA TYR A 39 -16.28 -4.19 -8.90
C TYR A 39 -16.75 -5.04 -10.08
N ALA A 40 -18.06 -5.08 -10.32
CA ALA A 40 -18.64 -5.63 -11.53
C ALA A 40 -19.26 -4.49 -12.34
N VAL A 41 -18.95 -4.43 -13.63
CA VAL A 41 -19.47 -3.45 -14.59
C VAL A 41 -20.27 -4.23 -15.63
N ALA A 42 -21.59 -4.14 -15.60
CA ALA A 42 -22.42 -4.87 -16.57
C ALA A 42 -22.41 -4.19 -17.93
N THR A 43 -22.64 -5.03 -18.93
CA THR A 43 -22.74 -4.72 -20.34
C THR A 43 -23.92 -5.53 -20.90
N ASP A 44 -24.26 -5.29 -22.17
CA ASP A 44 -25.21 -6.10 -22.92
C ASP A 44 -24.67 -7.49 -23.32
N ASP A 45 -23.39 -7.76 -23.09
CA ASP A 45 -22.73 -9.05 -23.35
C ASP A 45 -21.97 -9.56 -22.10
N GLY A 46 -22.64 -9.58 -20.95
CA GLY A 46 -22.04 -10.02 -19.69
C GLY A 46 -21.46 -8.87 -18.87
N ARG A 47 -20.38 -9.12 -18.13
CA ARG A 47 -19.77 -8.13 -17.22
C ARG A 47 -18.25 -8.11 -17.28
N VAL A 48 -17.68 -6.96 -16.94
CA VAL A 48 -16.25 -6.79 -16.66
C VAL A 48 -16.06 -6.66 -15.16
N ILE A 49 -15.16 -7.46 -14.59
CA ILE A 49 -14.76 -7.36 -13.19
C ILE A 49 -13.48 -6.54 -13.08
N VAL A 50 -13.40 -5.63 -12.11
CA VAL A 50 -12.21 -4.84 -11.79
C VAL A 50 -11.78 -5.16 -10.36
N ASN A 51 -10.57 -5.72 -10.21
CA ASN A 51 -10.00 -6.28 -8.97
C ASN A 51 -10.86 -7.39 -8.33
N THR A 52 -10.26 -8.18 -7.44
CA THR A 52 -10.89 -9.42 -6.93
C THR A 52 -10.60 -9.73 -5.47
N GLY A 53 -10.06 -8.79 -4.68
CA GLY A 53 -9.74 -9.04 -3.28
C GLY A 53 -8.57 -10.02 -3.08
N LEU A 54 -8.34 -10.42 -1.84
CA LEU A 54 -7.45 -11.51 -1.46
C LEU A 54 -8.00 -12.87 -1.92
N VAL A 55 -7.16 -13.90 -1.91
CA VAL A 55 -7.53 -15.26 -2.37
C VAL A 55 -8.81 -15.78 -1.71
N PHE A 56 -8.91 -15.68 -0.39
CA PHE A 56 -10.09 -16.15 0.34
C PHE A 56 -11.34 -15.29 0.08
N GLU A 57 -11.18 -14.04 -0.34
CA GLU A 57 -12.28 -13.13 -0.65
C GLU A 57 -12.92 -13.46 -2.00
N GLY A 58 -12.23 -14.18 -2.88
CA GLY A 58 -12.74 -14.54 -4.21
C GLY A 58 -14.09 -15.27 -4.17
N THR A 59 -14.28 -16.23 -3.26
CA THR A 59 -15.56 -16.95 -3.10
C THR A 59 -16.65 -16.05 -2.50
N LEU A 60 -16.27 -15.08 -1.66
CA LEU A 60 -17.17 -14.09 -1.10
C LEU A 60 -17.62 -13.07 -2.15
N HIS A 61 -16.72 -12.61 -3.00
CA HIS A 61 -17.06 -11.75 -4.14
C HIS A 61 -17.92 -12.46 -5.17
N ARG A 62 -17.63 -13.74 -5.47
CA ARG A 62 -18.49 -14.56 -6.34
C ARG A 62 -19.92 -14.58 -5.82
N LYS A 63 -20.11 -14.84 -4.52
CA LYS A 63 -21.42 -14.78 -3.86
C LYS A 63 -22.04 -13.40 -3.94
N ALA A 64 -21.26 -12.33 -3.71
CA ALA A 64 -21.77 -10.96 -3.76
C ALA A 64 -22.27 -10.55 -5.16
N PHE A 65 -21.69 -11.11 -6.22
CA PHE A 65 -22.07 -10.84 -7.61
C PHE A 65 -23.07 -11.84 -8.20
N ALA A 66 -23.64 -12.75 -7.41
CA ALA A 66 -24.61 -13.75 -7.90
C ALA A 66 -25.84 -13.10 -8.57
N ASP A 67 -26.27 -11.94 -8.09
CA ASP A 67 -27.42 -11.20 -8.64
C ASP A 67 -27.02 -10.15 -9.70
N VAL A 68 -25.72 -10.03 -10.04
CA VAL A 68 -25.26 -9.10 -11.08
C VAL A 68 -25.35 -9.79 -12.44
N PRO A 69 -26.10 -9.25 -13.42
CA PRO A 69 -26.38 -9.94 -14.68
C PRO A 69 -25.15 -10.33 -15.50
N GLY A 70 -25.25 -11.52 -16.11
CA GLY A 70 -24.37 -12.01 -17.17
C GLY A 70 -23.01 -12.53 -16.70
N PRO A 71 -22.35 -13.37 -17.52
CA PRO A 71 -21.07 -13.98 -17.17
C PRO A 71 -19.94 -12.95 -17.19
N ALA A 72 -18.87 -13.20 -16.43
CA ALA A 72 -17.66 -12.39 -16.54
C ALA A 72 -16.99 -12.64 -17.91
N ARG A 73 -16.85 -11.59 -18.72
CA ARG A 73 -16.11 -11.64 -20.00
C ARG A 73 -14.65 -11.24 -19.84
N ALA A 74 -14.37 -10.34 -18.91
CA ALA A 74 -13.02 -9.92 -18.58
C ALA A 74 -12.88 -9.64 -17.08
N ILE A 75 -11.70 -9.92 -16.54
CA ILE A 75 -11.27 -9.56 -15.19
C ILE A 75 -10.01 -8.70 -15.34
N ILE A 76 -10.12 -7.42 -15.02
CA ILE A 76 -9.03 -6.46 -15.08
C ILE A 76 -8.43 -6.31 -13.68
N VAL A 77 -7.15 -6.61 -13.54
CA VAL A 77 -6.41 -6.41 -12.29
C VAL A 77 -5.63 -5.10 -12.38
N THR A 78 -5.94 -4.18 -11.47
CA THR A 78 -5.35 -2.83 -11.50
C THR A 78 -3.89 -2.78 -11.06
N GLN A 79 -3.39 -3.81 -10.37
CA GLN A 79 -2.02 -3.88 -9.86
C GLN A 79 -1.67 -5.28 -9.34
N GLY A 80 -0.37 -5.60 -9.28
CA GLY A 80 0.12 -6.92 -8.88
C GLY A 80 -0.10 -7.32 -7.42
N HIS A 81 -0.59 -6.47 -6.51
CA HIS A 81 -0.78 -6.90 -5.12
C HIS A 81 -1.87 -7.95 -4.92
N ALA A 82 -1.65 -8.82 -3.94
CA ALA A 82 -2.48 -9.99 -3.68
C ALA A 82 -3.94 -9.66 -3.35
N ASP A 83 -4.21 -8.48 -2.77
CA ASP A 83 -5.55 -7.98 -2.53
C ASP A 83 -6.27 -7.50 -3.79
N HIS A 84 -5.61 -7.47 -4.97
CA HIS A 84 -6.24 -7.08 -6.23
C HIS A 84 -6.46 -8.25 -7.19
N TRP A 85 -5.55 -9.23 -7.20
CA TRP A 85 -5.67 -10.41 -8.06
C TRP A 85 -6.12 -11.68 -7.32
N GLY A 86 -6.08 -11.70 -5.99
CA GLY A 86 -6.21 -12.92 -5.20
C GLY A 86 -7.45 -13.74 -5.54
N GLY A 87 -8.60 -13.09 -5.72
CA GLY A 87 -9.84 -13.77 -6.07
C GLY A 87 -10.07 -14.04 -7.56
N VAL A 88 -9.08 -13.83 -8.45
CA VAL A 88 -9.26 -14.00 -9.91
C VAL A 88 -9.70 -15.42 -10.26
N ASN A 89 -9.02 -16.46 -9.73
CA ASN A 89 -9.36 -17.85 -10.06
C ASN A 89 -10.80 -18.18 -9.63
N ALA A 90 -11.19 -17.73 -8.44
CA ALA A 90 -12.57 -17.88 -7.97
C ALA A 90 -13.59 -17.12 -8.83
N LEU A 91 -13.28 -15.95 -9.37
CA LEU A 91 -14.22 -15.20 -10.20
C LEU A 91 -14.22 -15.62 -11.68
N ARG A 92 -13.15 -16.27 -12.13
CA ARG A 92 -13.04 -16.85 -13.48
C ARG A 92 -13.83 -18.15 -13.57
N ASP A 93 -13.64 -19.06 -12.62
CA ASP A 93 -14.26 -20.40 -12.64
C ASP A 93 -15.74 -20.37 -12.21
N GLY A 94 -16.20 -19.26 -11.64
CA GLY A 94 -17.61 -19.02 -11.33
C GLY A 94 -18.40 -18.40 -12.47
N ALA A 95 -17.81 -18.21 -13.66
CA ALA A 95 -18.48 -17.62 -14.82
C ALA A 95 -19.34 -18.64 -15.61
N ASP A 96 -19.46 -19.88 -15.11
CA ASP A 96 -20.29 -20.96 -15.67
C ASP A 96 -21.79 -20.81 -15.32
N ASP A 97 -22.24 -19.58 -15.04
CA ASP A 97 -23.61 -19.25 -14.60
C ASP A 97 -24.64 -19.29 -15.76
N GLY A 98 -24.29 -19.88 -16.90
CA GLY A 98 -25.19 -20.08 -18.03
C GLY A 98 -24.48 -20.79 -19.18
N ASP A 99 -25.06 -21.91 -19.62
CA ASP A 99 -24.70 -22.63 -20.85
C ASP A 99 -24.99 -21.74 -22.08
N ASP A 100 -24.18 -20.71 -22.27
CA ASP A 100 -24.18 -19.85 -23.45
C ASP A 100 -23.38 -20.50 -24.61
N GLY A 101 -22.84 -21.71 -24.40
CA GLY A 101 -22.07 -22.46 -25.38
C GLY A 101 -20.69 -21.87 -25.73
N ASP A 102 -20.23 -20.84 -25.01
CA ASP A 102 -18.89 -20.26 -25.14
C ASP A 102 -17.98 -20.71 -23.98
N ASP A 103 -17.24 -21.80 -24.19
CA ASP A 103 -16.22 -22.36 -23.28
C ASP A 103 -15.04 -21.38 -22.98
N ARG A 104 -15.06 -20.17 -23.56
CA ARG A 104 -14.07 -19.14 -23.30
C ARG A 104 -14.38 -18.44 -21.98
N GLY A 105 -13.83 -18.98 -20.89
CA GLY A 105 -13.81 -18.30 -19.60
C GLY A 105 -13.21 -16.88 -19.70
N ALA A 106 -13.46 -16.04 -18.69
CA ALA A 106 -13.10 -14.61 -18.71
C ALA A 106 -11.64 -14.35 -19.08
N ASP A 107 -11.41 -13.32 -19.91
CA ASP A 107 -10.07 -12.81 -20.18
C ASP A 107 -9.48 -12.19 -18.91
N ILE A 108 -8.24 -12.56 -18.58
CA ILE A 108 -7.50 -11.95 -17.46
C ILE A 108 -6.60 -10.87 -18.04
N VAL A 109 -6.93 -9.61 -17.76
CA VAL A 109 -6.25 -8.44 -18.30
C VAL A 109 -5.35 -7.82 -17.22
N MET A 110 -4.06 -7.77 -17.50
CA MET A 110 -3.06 -7.13 -16.63
C MET A 110 -2.11 -6.25 -17.44
N HIS A 111 -1.42 -5.33 -16.78
CA HIS A 111 -0.29 -4.65 -17.41
C HIS A 111 0.87 -5.62 -17.62
N ARG A 112 1.65 -5.48 -18.71
CA ARG A 112 2.78 -6.38 -19.04
C ARG A 112 3.87 -6.48 -17.95
N ASN A 113 3.93 -5.53 -17.03
CA ASN A 113 4.89 -5.52 -15.92
C ASN A 113 4.46 -6.39 -14.74
N TYR A 114 3.27 -7.00 -14.74
CA TYR A 114 2.80 -7.90 -13.68
C TYR A 114 3.86 -8.92 -13.27
N ARG A 115 4.60 -9.44 -14.25
CA ARG A 115 5.68 -10.42 -14.08
C ARG A 115 6.75 -9.96 -13.09
N TYR A 116 7.09 -8.67 -13.06
CA TYR A 116 8.11 -8.17 -12.13
C TYR A 116 7.65 -8.29 -10.69
N TRP A 117 6.41 -7.95 -10.42
CA TRP A 117 5.85 -8.10 -9.09
C TRP A 117 5.69 -9.58 -8.72
N ARG A 118 5.12 -10.39 -9.63
CA ARG A 118 4.92 -11.83 -9.46
C ARG A 118 6.24 -12.55 -9.16
N ASP A 119 7.26 -12.31 -9.97
CA ASP A 119 8.55 -12.98 -9.87
C ASP A 119 9.28 -12.58 -8.58
N ASP A 120 9.28 -11.30 -8.22
CA ASP A 120 9.84 -10.83 -6.95
C ASP A 120 9.12 -11.45 -5.75
N ASN A 121 7.79 -11.54 -5.81
CA ASN A 121 7.01 -12.08 -4.70
C ASN A 121 7.21 -13.59 -4.55
N ALA A 122 7.28 -14.33 -5.66
CA ALA A 122 7.59 -15.76 -5.65
C ALA A 122 9.00 -16.02 -5.10
N LEU A 123 9.99 -15.21 -5.51
CA LEU A 123 11.38 -15.33 -5.06
C LEU A 123 11.55 -15.00 -3.56
N LEU A 124 10.83 -13.98 -3.07
CA LEU A 124 11.05 -13.39 -1.73
C LEU A 124 9.95 -13.72 -0.72
N MET A 125 9.06 -14.67 -1.02
CA MET A 125 7.89 -14.97 -0.18
C MET A 125 8.27 -15.23 1.29
N GLY A 126 9.26 -16.08 1.53
CA GLY A 126 9.74 -16.40 2.88
C GLY A 126 10.33 -15.21 3.64
N TYR A 127 10.78 -14.17 2.93
CA TYR A 127 11.26 -12.92 3.52
C TYR A 127 10.14 -11.90 3.74
N ARG A 128 9.19 -11.80 2.80
CA ARG A 128 8.13 -10.78 2.80
C ARG A 128 6.99 -11.09 3.76
N VAL A 129 6.59 -12.36 3.88
CA VAL A 129 5.43 -12.76 4.71
C VAL A 129 5.61 -12.35 6.18
N PRO A 130 6.71 -12.73 6.89
CA PRO A 130 6.89 -12.34 8.29
C PRO A 130 6.98 -10.82 8.51
N LYS A 131 7.42 -10.07 7.49
CA LYS A 131 7.54 -8.60 7.50
C LYS A 131 6.23 -7.87 7.19
N THR A 132 5.19 -8.59 6.81
CA THR A 132 3.88 -8.03 6.47
C THR A 132 2.83 -8.43 7.49
N SER A 133 2.82 -9.70 7.92
CA SER A 133 1.76 -10.28 8.76
C SER A 133 1.51 -9.53 10.06
N PHE A 134 2.56 -8.97 10.69
CA PHE A 134 2.40 -8.24 11.96
C PHE A 134 1.48 -7.01 11.86
N ALA A 135 1.35 -6.41 10.68
CA ALA A 135 0.51 -5.24 10.45
C ALA A 135 -0.93 -5.60 10.03
N PHE A 136 -1.17 -6.86 9.63
CA PHE A 136 -2.41 -7.28 8.98
C PHE A 136 -3.10 -8.48 9.65
N GLN A 137 -2.84 -8.68 10.95
CA GLN A 137 -3.41 -9.79 11.72
C GLN A 137 -4.93 -9.91 11.57
N LYS A 138 -5.67 -8.78 11.54
CA LYS A 138 -7.13 -8.77 11.34
C LYS A 138 -7.60 -9.52 10.08
N PHE A 139 -6.81 -9.51 9.00
CA PHE A 139 -7.14 -10.21 7.77
C PHE A 139 -6.78 -11.69 7.83
N SER A 140 -5.72 -12.05 8.57
CA SER A 140 -5.45 -13.45 8.90
C SER A 140 -6.58 -14.04 9.75
N ASP A 141 -7.10 -13.28 10.73
CA ASP A 141 -8.22 -13.70 11.56
C ASP A 141 -9.51 -13.86 10.72
N ALA A 142 -9.78 -12.94 9.80
CA ALA A 142 -10.92 -13.02 8.88
C ALA A 142 -10.82 -14.24 7.93
N MET A 143 -9.64 -14.53 7.41
CA MET A 143 -9.39 -15.74 6.59
C MET A 143 -9.66 -17.02 7.40
N LEU A 144 -9.17 -17.08 8.64
CA LEU A 144 -9.41 -18.22 9.53
C LEU A 144 -10.89 -18.40 9.89
N GLU A 145 -11.64 -17.30 10.04
CA GLU A 145 -13.09 -17.36 10.23
C GLU A 145 -13.79 -17.91 8.98
N HIS A 146 -13.40 -17.44 7.80
CA HIS A 146 -13.96 -17.93 6.53
C HIS A 146 -13.73 -19.43 6.32
N PHE A 147 -12.56 -19.95 6.71
CA PHE A 147 -12.24 -21.38 6.68
C PHE A 147 -13.15 -22.26 7.55
N LYS A 148 -13.95 -21.69 8.45
CA LYS A 148 -14.98 -22.45 9.18
C LYS A 148 -16.24 -22.70 8.33
N THR A 149 -16.37 -22.01 7.19
CA THR A 149 -17.57 -22.02 6.34
C THR A 149 -17.34 -22.68 4.98
N ILE A 150 -16.09 -22.89 4.58
CA ILE A 150 -15.69 -23.52 3.31
C ILE A 150 -14.60 -24.56 3.55
N ASP A 151 -14.42 -25.51 2.62
CA ASP A 151 -13.22 -26.35 2.62
C ASP A 151 -12.03 -25.52 2.08
N PRO A 152 -10.93 -25.36 2.83
CA PRO A 152 -9.75 -24.65 2.35
C PRO A 152 -9.17 -25.20 1.04
N ALA A 153 -9.45 -26.46 0.69
CA ALA A 153 -9.07 -27.05 -0.59
C ALA A 153 -9.81 -26.44 -1.80
N GLU A 154 -10.92 -25.72 -1.59
CA GLU A 154 -11.64 -24.98 -2.64
C GLU A 154 -10.97 -23.65 -3.00
N LEU A 155 -9.98 -23.19 -2.22
CA LEU A 155 -9.24 -21.99 -2.53
C LEU A 155 -8.02 -22.28 -3.40
N ASP A 156 -7.96 -21.60 -4.54
CA ASP A 156 -6.80 -21.60 -5.42
C ASP A 156 -5.87 -20.42 -5.12
N PHE A 157 -4.76 -20.71 -4.43
CA PHE A 157 -3.72 -19.74 -4.10
C PHE A 157 -2.72 -19.47 -5.25
N THR A 158 -2.89 -20.12 -6.41
CA THR A 158 -1.98 -19.91 -7.53
C THR A 158 -2.14 -18.51 -8.13
N PHE A 159 -1.05 -17.97 -8.65
CA PHE A 159 -1.10 -16.69 -9.35
C PHE A 159 -1.82 -16.87 -10.71
N PRO A 160 -2.81 -16.04 -11.05
CA PRO A 160 -3.53 -16.12 -12.31
C PRO A 160 -2.68 -15.56 -13.46
N GLU A 161 -2.24 -16.41 -14.38
CA GLU A 161 -1.54 -15.91 -15.57
C GLU A 161 -2.50 -15.12 -16.49
N PRO A 162 -2.14 -13.89 -16.89
CA PRO A 162 -2.99 -13.07 -17.74
C PRO A 162 -3.12 -13.67 -19.14
N THR A 163 -4.34 -13.64 -19.69
CA THR A 163 -4.59 -13.99 -21.10
C THR A 163 -4.31 -12.81 -22.01
N VAL A 164 -4.42 -11.58 -21.49
CA VAL A 164 -4.18 -10.34 -22.22
C VAL A 164 -3.27 -9.43 -21.42
N THR A 165 -2.25 -8.89 -22.10
CA THR A 165 -1.39 -7.84 -21.54
C THR A 165 -1.24 -6.67 -22.49
N PHE A 166 -0.92 -5.50 -21.94
CA PHE A 166 -0.66 -4.28 -22.70
C PHE A 166 0.50 -3.49 -22.11
N ASP A 167 0.98 -2.49 -22.85
CA ASP A 167 2.15 -1.69 -22.50
C ASP A 167 1.80 -0.28 -21.99
N GLN A 168 1.12 0.54 -22.79
CA GLN A 168 0.88 1.95 -22.43
C GLN A 168 -0.61 2.21 -22.24
N ARG A 169 -1.39 1.97 -23.29
CA ARG A 169 -2.86 2.06 -23.27
C ARG A 169 -3.46 0.88 -24.01
N MET A 170 -4.68 0.52 -23.65
CA MET A 170 -5.47 -0.50 -24.33
C MET A 170 -6.93 -0.10 -24.34
N ASN A 171 -7.58 -0.23 -25.48
CA ASN A 171 -9.02 -0.14 -25.58
C ASN A 171 -9.61 -1.55 -25.54
N LEU A 172 -10.54 -1.77 -24.62
CA LEU A 172 -11.31 -2.99 -24.49
C LEU A 172 -12.78 -2.63 -24.75
N ARG A 173 -13.49 -3.51 -25.44
CA ARG A 173 -14.92 -3.40 -25.65
C ARG A 173 -15.56 -4.74 -25.30
N VAL A 174 -16.54 -4.70 -24.40
CA VAL A 174 -17.35 -5.86 -24.02
C VAL A 174 -18.79 -5.48 -24.30
N GLY A 175 -19.41 -6.19 -25.24
CA GLY A 175 -20.66 -5.79 -25.86
C GLY A 175 -20.58 -4.37 -26.44
N GLY A 176 -21.52 -3.51 -26.07
CA GLY A 176 -21.60 -2.09 -26.45
C GLY A 176 -20.74 -1.16 -25.61
N ARG A 177 -20.19 -1.59 -24.47
CA ARG A 177 -19.52 -0.70 -23.49
C ARG A 177 -18.01 -0.60 -23.74
N ALA A 178 -17.48 0.63 -23.70
CA ALA A 178 -16.07 0.90 -23.91
C ALA A 178 -15.31 1.00 -22.58
N PHE A 179 -14.09 0.48 -22.57
CA PHE A 179 -13.14 0.55 -21.46
C PHE A 179 -11.80 1.00 -22.01
N GLU A 180 -11.20 2.03 -21.43
CA GLU A 180 -9.82 2.43 -21.75
C GLU A 180 -8.93 2.14 -20.55
N LEU A 181 -7.89 1.35 -20.77
CA LEU A 181 -6.89 1.03 -19.75
C LEU A 181 -5.66 1.88 -20.02
N ALA A 182 -5.09 2.47 -18.97
CA ALA A 182 -3.84 3.24 -19.07
C ALA A 182 -2.87 2.85 -17.96
N TRP A 183 -1.61 2.64 -18.34
CA TRP A 183 -0.53 2.35 -17.40
C TRP A 183 -0.18 3.58 -16.56
N THR A 184 0.06 3.35 -15.27
CA THR A 184 0.44 4.37 -14.30
C THR A 184 1.68 3.93 -13.50
N PRO A 185 2.89 4.04 -14.09
CA PRO A 185 4.13 3.40 -13.62
C PRO A 185 4.58 3.74 -12.20
N GLY A 186 4.22 4.92 -11.71
CA GLY A 186 4.59 5.37 -10.37
C GLY A 186 3.50 5.16 -9.33
N GLY A 187 2.42 4.45 -9.70
CA GLY A 187 1.43 3.99 -8.74
C GLY A 187 2.00 3.00 -7.74
N GLU A 188 1.11 2.32 -7.04
CA GLU A 188 1.48 1.50 -5.88
C GLU A 188 2.24 0.21 -6.27
N THR A 189 2.21 -0.18 -7.55
CA THR A 189 3.14 -1.16 -8.13
C THR A 189 3.64 -0.71 -9.50
N THR A 190 4.72 -1.33 -10.00
CA THR A 190 5.30 -1.03 -11.33
C THR A 190 4.39 -1.38 -12.51
N ASP A 191 3.38 -2.19 -12.27
CA ASP A 191 2.36 -2.65 -13.20
C ASP A 191 0.99 -2.00 -12.95
N ALA A 192 0.92 -1.00 -12.08
CA ALA A 192 -0.33 -0.30 -11.77
C ALA A 192 -0.95 0.31 -13.04
N LEU A 193 -2.27 0.20 -13.14
CA LEU A 193 -3.08 0.77 -14.23
C LEU A 193 -4.37 1.37 -13.70
N VAL A 194 -5.00 2.19 -14.54
CA VAL A 194 -6.36 2.72 -14.35
C VAL A 194 -7.30 2.18 -15.43
N VAL A 195 -8.60 2.11 -15.12
CA VAL A 195 -9.67 1.69 -16.05
C VAL A 195 -10.68 2.82 -16.18
N TRP A 196 -10.85 3.34 -17.38
CA TRP A 196 -11.72 4.47 -17.70
C TRP A 196 -12.96 4.01 -18.45
N LEU A 197 -14.12 4.48 -18.00
CA LEU A 197 -15.41 4.35 -18.68
C LEU A 197 -15.77 5.72 -19.29
N PRO A 198 -15.57 5.92 -20.60
CA PRO A 198 -15.65 7.24 -21.20
C PRO A 198 -17.08 7.80 -21.24
N GLU A 199 -18.09 6.96 -21.47
CA GLU A 199 -19.48 7.40 -21.56
C GLU A 199 -20.00 7.94 -20.22
N GLU A 200 -19.66 7.29 -19.11
CA GLU A 200 -20.13 7.68 -17.77
C GLU A 200 -19.11 8.55 -17.00
N ARG A 201 -17.93 8.75 -17.57
CA ARG A 201 -16.80 9.47 -16.97
C ARG A 201 -16.40 8.93 -15.59
N ILE A 202 -16.32 7.60 -15.49
CA ILE A 202 -15.93 6.87 -14.27
C ILE A 202 -14.51 6.35 -14.44
N LEU A 203 -13.63 6.64 -13.47
CA LEU A 203 -12.25 6.13 -13.46
C LEU A 203 -12.00 5.23 -12.25
N PHE A 204 -11.69 3.97 -12.49
CA PHE A 204 -11.15 3.05 -11.49
C PHE A 204 -9.64 3.21 -11.42
N THR A 205 -9.09 3.49 -10.24
CA THR A 205 -7.65 3.77 -10.08
C THR A 205 -6.87 2.71 -9.33
N GLY A 206 -7.54 1.68 -8.81
CA GLY A 206 -6.92 0.77 -7.84
C GLY A 206 -6.27 1.57 -6.70
N ASN A 207 -5.02 1.23 -6.36
CA ASN A 207 -4.25 1.98 -5.38
C ASN A 207 -3.24 2.92 -6.02
N LEU A 208 -3.47 3.48 -7.22
CA LEU A 208 -2.58 4.48 -7.81
C LEU A 208 -2.07 5.52 -6.79
N PHE A 209 -2.97 6.06 -5.98
CA PHE A 209 -2.67 7.08 -4.97
C PHE A 209 -2.02 6.52 -3.68
N GLY A 210 -1.91 5.20 -3.57
CA GLY A 210 -1.80 4.45 -2.32
C GLY A 210 -3.18 3.95 -1.83
N PRO A 211 -3.24 3.19 -0.73
CA PRO A 211 -4.51 2.65 -0.20
C PRO A 211 -5.47 3.73 0.31
N LEU A 212 -4.97 4.92 0.65
CA LEU A 212 -5.77 6.04 1.15
C LEU A 212 -5.66 7.22 0.20
N PHE A 213 -6.78 7.69 -0.34
CA PHE A 213 -6.86 8.87 -1.20
C PHE A 213 -6.69 10.17 -0.40
N GLY A 214 -6.02 11.17 -0.99
CA GLY A 214 -5.69 12.45 -0.31
C GLY A 214 -4.51 12.36 0.65
N HIS A 215 -3.73 11.29 0.59
CA HIS A 215 -2.51 11.10 1.37
C HIS A 215 -1.27 11.05 0.47
N VAL A 216 -0.11 11.35 1.04
CA VAL A 216 1.16 11.09 0.35
C VAL A 216 1.29 9.58 0.05
N PRO A 217 1.82 9.20 -1.12
CA PRO A 217 2.01 7.80 -1.46
C PRO A 217 3.06 7.18 -0.52
N ASN A 218 3.16 5.85 -0.51
CA ASN A 218 4.35 5.18 -0.01
C ASN A 218 5.32 5.00 -1.18
N LEU A 219 6.39 5.79 -1.32
CA LEU A 219 7.37 5.50 -2.39
C LEU A 219 8.20 4.25 -2.10
N MET A 220 8.25 3.83 -0.84
CA MET A 220 8.75 2.54 -0.39
C MET A 220 7.97 2.15 0.86
N THR A 221 7.39 0.94 0.85
CA THR A 221 6.63 0.44 2.00
C THR A 221 7.53 -0.24 3.02
N ILE A 222 7.26 -0.04 4.32
CA ILE A 222 8.07 -0.57 5.43
C ILE A 222 8.20 -2.10 5.38
N ARG A 223 7.19 -2.82 4.87
CA ARG A 223 7.27 -4.27 4.69
C ARG A 223 8.37 -4.72 3.69
N GLY A 224 8.88 -3.80 2.88
CA GLY A 224 9.83 -4.05 1.81
C GLY A 224 9.14 -4.27 0.47
N ASP A 225 9.54 -3.46 -0.52
CA ASP A 225 9.16 -3.60 -1.92
C ASP A 225 10.18 -2.87 -2.80
N ARG A 226 10.03 -2.93 -4.14
CA ARG A 226 10.78 -2.03 -5.02
C ARG A 226 10.41 -0.57 -4.74
N TYR A 227 11.39 0.31 -4.91
CA TYR A 227 11.15 1.75 -4.90
C TYR A 227 10.20 2.14 -6.04
N ARG A 228 9.26 3.03 -5.73
CA ARG A 228 8.36 3.68 -6.69
C ARG A 228 8.94 5.04 -7.04
N ASP A 229 8.95 5.35 -8.32
CA ASP A 229 9.53 6.59 -8.81
C ASP A 229 8.58 7.78 -8.57
N PRO A 230 9.02 8.84 -7.86
CA PRO A 230 8.22 10.02 -7.56
C PRO A 230 7.79 10.80 -8.81
N ILE A 231 8.63 10.86 -9.85
CA ILE A 231 8.32 11.55 -11.10
C ILE A 231 7.29 10.77 -11.89
N LEU A 232 7.45 9.44 -12.01
CA LEU A 232 6.43 8.60 -12.64
C LEU A 232 5.10 8.63 -11.88
N TYR A 233 5.13 8.81 -10.55
CA TYR A 233 3.92 8.97 -9.75
C TYR A 233 3.21 10.28 -10.12
N ILE A 234 3.96 11.39 -10.17
CA ILE A 234 3.46 12.71 -10.58
C ILE A 234 2.89 12.66 -12.01
N GLU A 235 3.56 11.99 -12.94
CA GLU A 235 3.06 11.79 -14.31
C GLU A 235 1.77 10.98 -14.32
N SER A 236 1.67 9.94 -13.48
CA SER A 236 0.45 9.14 -13.38
C SER A 236 -0.74 9.93 -12.83
N LEU A 237 -0.51 10.93 -11.96
CA LEU A 237 -1.57 11.85 -11.53
C LEU A 237 -2.04 12.76 -12.68
N ASN A 238 -1.14 13.16 -13.60
CA ASN A 238 -1.55 13.89 -14.80
C ASN A 238 -2.45 13.06 -15.72
N THR A 239 -2.23 11.73 -15.81
CA THR A 239 -3.14 10.83 -16.54
C THR A 239 -4.55 10.87 -15.96
N VAL A 240 -4.72 10.91 -14.64
CA VAL A 240 -6.05 11.04 -14.00
C VAL A 240 -6.70 12.38 -14.35
N LEU A 241 -5.92 13.48 -14.30
CA LEU A 241 -6.40 14.82 -14.66
C LEU A 241 -6.78 14.92 -16.14
N GLU A 242 -6.07 14.22 -17.02
CA GLU A 242 -6.38 14.13 -18.45
C GLU A 242 -7.75 13.47 -18.71
N PHE A 243 -8.06 12.36 -18.01
CA PHE A 243 -9.37 11.71 -18.13
C PHE A 243 -10.52 12.57 -17.60
N GLY A 244 -10.27 13.44 -16.62
CA GLY A 244 -11.29 14.33 -16.05
C GLY A 244 -12.53 13.58 -15.52
N PRO A 245 -12.38 12.60 -14.61
CA PRO A 245 -13.48 11.80 -14.08
C PRO A 245 -14.52 12.64 -13.36
N GLN A 246 -15.81 12.29 -13.54
CA GLN A 246 -16.89 12.78 -12.69
C GLN A 246 -17.04 11.94 -11.42
N ARG A 247 -16.73 10.64 -11.53
CA ARG A 247 -16.66 9.70 -10.40
C ARG A 247 -15.29 9.02 -10.41
N LEU A 248 -14.61 9.04 -9.27
CA LEU A 248 -13.34 8.33 -9.05
C LEU A 248 -13.58 7.16 -8.11
N ILE A 249 -13.25 5.95 -8.56
CA ILE A 249 -13.37 4.72 -7.77
C ILE A 249 -11.97 4.22 -7.43
N THR A 250 -11.62 4.30 -6.15
CA THR A 250 -10.34 3.81 -5.63
C THR A 250 -10.40 2.32 -5.30
N GLY A 251 -9.26 1.70 -4.99
CA GLY A 251 -9.21 0.30 -4.51
C GLY A 251 -9.97 0.08 -3.20
N HIS A 252 -10.19 1.15 -2.41
CA HIS A 252 -10.75 1.08 -1.07
C HIS A 252 -11.89 2.09 -0.85
N PHE A 253 -12.83 1.73 0.02
CA PHE A 253 -13.96 2.56 0.48
C PHE A 253 -14.89 3.06 -0.65
N ALA A 254 -15.76 4.02 -0.32
CA ALA A 254 -16.76 4.54 -1.25
C ALA A 254 -16.17 5.39 -2.40
N PRO A 255 -16.86 5.47 -3.55
CA PRO A 255 -16.50 6.36 -4.65
C PRO A 255 -16.40 7.83 -4.25
N ILE A 256 -15.68 8.62 -5.03
CA ILE A 256 -15.57 10.07 -4.93
C ILE A 256 -16.36 10.69 -6.06
N GLU A 257 -17.21 11.65 -5.74
CA GLU A 257 -18.07 12.31 -6.71
C GLU A 257 -17.67 13.78 -6.93
N GLY A 258 -17.85 14.24 -8.16
CA GLY A 258 -17.68 15.64 -8.56
C GLY A 258 -16.34 15.90 -9.24
N ALA A 259 -16.38 16.24 -10.53
CA ALA A 259 -15.18 16.43 -11.35
C ALA A 259 -14.25 17.52 -10.81
N ASP A 260 -14.79 18.67 -10.39
CA ASP A 260 -13.98 19.77 -9.85
C ASP A 260 -13.28 19.37 -8.54
N ARG A 261 -14.00 18.66 -7.67
CA ARG A 261 -13.46 18.17 -6.39
C ARG A 261 -12.34 17.16 -6.60
N ILE A 262 -12.54 16.22 -7.54
CA ILE A 262 -11.52 15.24 -7.90
C ILE A 262 -10.30 15.93 -8.50
N ALA A 263 -10.50 16.85 -9.45
CA ALA A 263 -9.42 17.57 -10.10
C ALA A 263 -8.61 18.42 -9.10
N GLU A 264 -9.28 19.08 -8.16
CA GLU A 264 -8.63 19.85 -7.10
C GLU A 264 -7.73 18.97 -6.23
N GLU A 265 -8.25 17.87 -5.70
CA GLU A 265 -7.50 17.01 -4.79
C GLU A 265 -6.34 16.30 -5.52
N VAL A 266 -6.56 15.77 -6.73
CA VAL A 266 -5.49 15.15 -7.53
C VAL A 266 -4.41 16.17 -7.89
N THR A 267 -4.79 17.42 -8.18
CA THR A 267 -3.84 18.51 -8.40
C THR A 267 -3.04 18.82 -7.13
N ALA A 268 -3.69 18.87 -5.97
CA ALA A 268 -3.03 19.09 -4.68
C ALA A 268 -2.03 17.97 -4.37
N MET A 269 -2.40 16.71 -4.57
CA MET A 269 -1.50 15.55 -4.40
C MET A 269 -0.28 15.62 -5.33
N ARG A 270 -0.51 15.98 -6.61
CA ARG A 270 0.55 16.13 -7.61
C ARG A 270 1.55 17.22 -7.23
N ASP A 271 1.04 18.40 -6.90
CA ASP A 271 1.87 19.56 -6.61
C ASP A 271 2.56 19.42 -5.24
N ALA A 272 1.92 18.76 -4.27
CA ALA A 272 2.52 18.38 -3.00
C ALA A 272 3.72 17.44 -3.19
N MET A 273 3.56 16.36 -3.96
CA MET A 273 4.66 15.42 -4.20
C MET A 273 5.77 16.03 -5.05
N ARG A 274 5.46 16.93 -5.99
CA ARG A 274 6.47 17.74 -6.69
C ARG A 274 7.25 18.62 -5.71
N ALA A 275 6.57 19.31 -4.79
CA ALA A 275 7.23 20.14 -3.79
C ALA A 275 8.15 19.34 -2.85
N VAL A 276 7.71 18.14 -2.41
CA VAL A 276 8.53 17.22 -1.60
C VAL A 276 9.76 16.76 -2.37
N HIS A 277 9.58 16.37 -3.63
CA HIS A 277 10.67 15.97 -4.52
C HIS A 277 11.68 17.10 -4.72
N ASP A 278 11.23 18.26 -5.17
CA ASP A 278 12.09 19.38 -5.54
C ASP A 278 12.86 19.89 -4.30
N ARG A 279 12.19 19.98 -3.13
CA ARG A 279 12.85 20.37 -1.87
C ARG A 279 13.87 19.33 -1.41
N THR A 280 13.64 18.05 -1.65
CA THR A 280 14.63 16.99 -1.37
C THR A 280 15.86 17.19 -2.25
N ALA A 281 15.68 17.38 -3.55
CA ALA A 281 16.77 17.61 -4.49
C ALA A 281 17.56 18.90 -4.20
N GLU A 282 16.88 19.98 -3.79
CA GLU A 282 17.53 21.21 -3.32
C GLU A 282 18.48 20.95 -2.14
N LEU A 283 18.02 20.20 -1.13
CA LEU A 283 18.84 19.88 0.04
C LEU A 283 20.03 18.98 -0.32
N MET A 284 19.83 18.01 -1.21
CA MET A 284 20.93 17.21 -1.77
C MET A 284 21.99 18.10 -2.43
N ASN A 285 21.57 19.01 -3.31
CA ASN A 285 22.48 19.93 -4.01
C ASN A 285 23.18 20.92 -3.07
N SER A 286 22.57 21.25 -1.93
CA SER A 286 23.18 22.13 -0.91
C SER A 286 24.26 21.43 -0.06
N GLY A 287 24.40 20.11 -0.17
CA GLY A 287 25.31 19.31 0.66
C GLY A 287 24.76 18.96 2.04
N ALA A 288 23.46 19.17 2.29
CA ALA A 288 22.81 18.71 3.51
C ALA A 288 22.83 17.17 3.60
N ASP A 289 22.75 16.62 4.80
CA ASP A 289 22.61 15.18 4.98
C ASP A 289 21.14 14.72 4.88
N LEU A 290 20.95 13.43 4.59
CA LEU A 290 19.62 12.81 4.46
C LEU A 290 18.73 13.06 5.70
N TYR A 291 19.26 12.98 6.92
CA TYR A 291 18.44 13.14 8.12
C TYR A 291 18.02 14.59 8.32
N THR A 292 18.83 15.56 7.88
CA THR A 292 18.41 16.96 7.78
C THR A 292 17.25 17.09 6.79
N ALA A 293 17.32 16.49 5.61
CA ALA A 293 16.20 16.49 4.66
C ALA A 293 14.93 15.82 5.21
N MET A 294 15.04 14.68 5.88
CA MET A 294 13.89 14.01 6.52
C MET A 294 13.24 14.90 7.59
N ARG A 295 14.00 15.75 8.29
CA ARG A 295 13.48 16.67 9.30
C ARG A 295 12.93 17.97 8.72
N GLU A 296 13.41 18.45 7.59
CA GLU A 296 13.03 19.77 7.04
C GLU A 296 12.00 19.70 5.93
N VAL A 297 12.02 18.67 5.08
CA VAL A 297 11.09 18.55 3.96
C VAL A 297 9.70 18.22 4.50
N ARG A 298 8.71 18.99 4.08
CA ARG A 298 7.30 18.83 4.44
C ARG A 298 6.44 19.07 3.21
N VAL A 299 5.27 18.45 3.17
CA VAL A 299 4.20 18.90 2.28
C VAL A 299 3.81 20.33 2.68
N PRO A 300 3.78 21.29 1.74
CA PRO A 300 3.30 22.63 2.06
C PRO A 300 1.85 22.63 2.58
N GLU A 301 1.60 23.32 3.70
CA GLU A 301 0.31 23.30 4.42
C GLU A 301 -0.91 23.61 3.54
N ARG A 302 -0.73 24.47 2.53
CA ARG A 302 -1.80 24.85 1.59
C ARG A 302 -2.44 23.69 0.83
N PHE A 303 -1.74 22.55 0.72
CA PHE A 303 -2.27 21.36 0.04
C PHE A 303 -3.06 20.44 0.98
N ASP A 304 -2.87 20.53 2.31
CA ASP A 304 -3.52 19.71 3.34
C ASP A 304 -3.61 18.20 2.98
N ILE A 305 -2.47 17.59 2.60
CA ILE A 305 -2.37 16.17 2.27
C ILE A 305 -1.99 15.36 3.51
N GLY A 306 -2.67 14.24 3.75
CA GLY A 306 -2.47 13.42 4.93
C GLY A 306 -1.28 12.44 4.83
N GLU A 307 -0.94 11.81 5.96
CA GLU A 307 0.16 10.83 6.09
C GLU A 307 -0.27 9.54 6.81
N GLY A 308 -1.52 9.10 6.61
CA GLY A 308 -2.10 7.95 7.31
C GLY A 308 -1.54 6.59 6.87
N TYR A 309 -0.86 6.53 5.71
CA TYR A 309 -0.28 5.30 5.19
C TYR A 309 1.17 5.51 4.72
N GLY A 310 1.40 6.44 3.79
CA GLY A 310 2.72 6.99 3.49
C GLY A 310 3.14 8.08 4.49
N LYS A 311 4.42 8.45 4.50
CA LYS A 311 4.97 9.50 5.36
C LYS A 311 5.99 10.34 4.59
N THR A 312 5.92 11.67 4.66
CA THR A 312 6.82 12.52 3.87
C THR A 312 8.28 12.25 4.20
N SER A 313 8.63 12.08 5.47
CA SER A 313 10.01 11.77 5.86
C SER A 313 10.53 10.45 5.27
N TRP A 314 9.66 9.47 5.04
CA TRP A 314 10.04 8.20 4.40
C TRP A 314 10.13 8.36 2.89
N ASN A 315 9.24 9.14 2.28
CA ASN A 315 9.32 9.49 0.86
C ASN A 315 10.61 10.27 0.54
N VAL A 316 11.03 11.21 1.40
CA VAL A 316 12.31 11.92 1.27
C VAL A 316 13.48 10.93 1.20
N ARG A 317 13.48 9.94 2.10
CA ARG A 317 14.48 8.88 2.08
C ARG A 317 14.43 8.04 0.81
N ALA A 318 13.23 7.66 0.37
CA ALA A 318 13.05 6.91 -0.86
C ALA A 318 13.60 7.68 -2.08
N ILE A 319 13.24 8.95 -2.22
CA ILE A 319 13.73 9.84 -3.28
C ILE A 319 15.26 9.92 -3.24
N TRP A 320 15.84 10.13 -2.06
CA TRP A 320 17.28 10.21 -1.87
C TRP A 320 17.99 8.92 -2.31
N GLU A 321 17.55 7.77 -1.79
CA GLU A 321 18.16 6.47 -2.11
C GLU A 321 17.95 6.09 -3.58
N MET A 322 16.88 6.56 -4.23
CA MET A 322 16.67 6.34 -5.66
C MET A 322 17.70 7.08 -6.51
N TYR A 323 18.15 8.26 -6.08
CA TYR A 323 19.17 9.04 -6.78
C TYR A 323 20.61 8.62 -6.46
N THR A 324 20.89 8.23 -5.22
CA THR A 324 22.29 8.00 -4.78
C THR A 324 22.59 6.55 -4.38
N GLY A 325 21.58 5.70 -4.25
CA GLY A 325 21.74 4.35 -3.73
C GLY A 325 22.11 4.33 -2.24
N TRP A 326 22.73 3.22 -1.83
CA TRP A 326 23.03 2.88 -0.43
C TRP A 326 24.25 3.61 0.15
N PHE A 327 25.21 4.03 -0.67
CA PHE A 327 26.47 4.62 -0.21
C PHE A 327 26.29 6.13 0.05
N ARG A 328 26.46 6.56 1.30
CA ARG A 328 26.13 7.92 1.77
C ARG A 328 27.34 8.84 1.89
N HIS A 329 28.54 8.38 1.54
CA HIS A 329 29.79 9.15 1.60
C HIS A 329 30.15 9.69 3.02
N ARG A 330 29.68 9.05 4.10
CA ARG A 330 29.95 9.53 5.48
C ARG A 330 31.08 8.79 6.18
N SER A 331 31.33 7.53 5.83
CA SER A 331 32.30 6.69 6.52
C SER A 331 32.80 5.57 5.60
N THR A 332 34.07 5.20 5.76
CA THR A 332 34.67 4.01 5.14
C THR A 332 33.94 2.72 5.54
N THR A 333 33.33 2.68 6.73
CA THR A 333 32.61 1.50 7.23
C THR A 333 31.41 1.12 6.37
N GLU A 334 30.85 2.06 5.59
CA GLU A 334 29.74 1.77 4.69
C GLU A 334 30.13 0.80 3.57
N LEU A 335 31.43 0.68 3.23
CA LEU A 335 31.93 -0.24 2.20
C LEU A 335 31.98 -1.71 2.64
N TYR A 336 31.77 -1.99 3.92
CA TYR A 336 31.98 -3.32 4.49
C TYR A 336 30.69 -3.87 5.10
N GLY A 337 30.54 -5.20 5.05
CA GLY A 337 29.39 -5.90 5.64
C GLY A 337 29.43 -6.03 7.17
N VAL A 338 30.27 -5.25 7.86
CA VAL A 338 30.34 -5.23 9.33
C VAL A 338 29.32 -4.22 9.84
N PRO A 339 28.26 -4.64 10.53
CA PRO A 339 27.19 -3.75 10.94
C PRO A 339 27.64 -2.84 12.09
N THR A 340 27.02 -1.67 12.23
CA THR A 340 27.42 -0.68 13.24
C THR A 340 27.21 -1.13 14.68
N ASP A 341 26.29 -2.06 14.90
CA ASP A 341 26.00 -2.67 16.21
C ASP A 341 27.00 -3.77 16.59
N SER A 342 27.96 -4.12 15.73
CA SER A 342 29.00 -5.12 16.06
C SER A 342 29.89 -4.72 17.22
N VAL A 343 29.94 -3.42 17.55
CA VAL A 343 30.70 -2.85 18.66
C VAL A 343 29.83 -2.50 19.87
N ALA A 344 28.56 -2.91 19.88
CA ALA A 344 27.64 -2.56 20.97
C ALA A 344 28.17 -3.03 22.34
N ALA A 345 28.70 -4.25 22.43
CA ALA A 345 29.32 -4.77 23.64
C ALA A 345 30.52 -3.92 24.10
N ASP A 346 31.42 -3.55 23.17
CA ASP A 346 32.59 -2.71 23.49
C ASP A 346 32.17 -1.34 24.07
N VAL A 347 31.13 -0.74 23.51
CA VAL A 347 30.57 0.55 23.98
C VAL A 347 29.94 0.39 25.36
N VAL A 348 29.18 -0.69 25.58
CA VAL A 348 28.51 -0.98 26.85
C VAL A 348 29.52 -1.29 27.95
N ASP A 349 30.56 -2.09 27.67
CA ASP A 349 31.64 -2.38 28.61
C ASP A 349 32.41 -1.12 29.02
N ALA A 350 32.62 -0.19 28.08
CA ALA A 350 33.33 1.06 28.33
C ALA A 350 32.50 2.09 29.11
N ALA A 351 31.20 2.21 28.84
CA ALA A 351 30.32 3.24 29.41
C ALA A 351 29.48 2.76 30.61
N GLY A 352 29.25 1.46 30.72
CA GLY A 352 28.33 0.82 31.67
C GLY A 352 26.88 0.80 31.17
N ALA A 353 26.27 -0.38 31.14
CA ALA A 353 24.89 -0.58 30.68
C ALA A 353 23.86 0.25 31.47
N GLU A 354 24.00 0.28 32.79
CA GLU A 354 23.11 1.03 33.68
C GLU A 354 23.19 2.54 33.42
N THR A 355 24.41 3.07 33.23
CA THR A 355 24.65 4.48 32.89
C THR A 355 24.00 4.86 31.56
N LEU A 356 24.15 4.00 30.54
CA LEU A 356 23.53 4.20 29.23
C LEU A 356 22.00 4.16 29.32
N ALA A 357 21.44 3.26 30.12
CA ALA A 357 20.00 3.17 30.36
C ALA A 357 19.45 4.40 31.11
N GLU A 358 20.21 4.97 32.05
CA GLU A 358 19.89 6.25 32.71
C GLU A 358 19.91 7.42 31.74
N ALA A 359 20.94 7.50 30.89
CA ALA A 359 21.01 8.49 29.83
C ALA A 359 19.83 8.36 28.85
N ALA A 360 19.45 7.12 28.50
CA ALA A 360 18.28 6.86 27.67
C ALA A 360 16.99 7.36 28.33
N ARG A 361 16.80 7.11 29.63
CA ARG A 361 15.66 7.66 30.40
C ARG A 361 15.66 9.19 30.34
N ALA A 362 16.80 9.84 30.57
CA ALA A 362 16.91 11.29 30.51
C ALA A 362 16.59 11.87 29.11
N HIS A 363 16.92 11.15 28.03
CA HIS A 363 16.51 11.51 26.68
C HIS A 363 14.99 11.42 26.53
N LEU A 364 14.38 10.34 26.99
CA LEU A 364 12.93 10.14 26.93
C LEU A 364 12.18 11.21 27.73
N ASP A 365 12.57 11.47 28.97
CA ASP A 365 11.98 12.49 29.83
C ASP A 365 12.12 13.91 29.23
N GLY A 366 13.17 14.12 28.43
CA GLY A 366 13.41 15.33 27.65
C GLY A 366 12.70 15.37 26.29
N GLY A 367 11.73 14.48 26.03
CA GLY A 367 10.95 14.45 24.78
C GLY A 367 11.73 13.98 23.55
N ARG A 368 12.81 13.20 23.74
CA ARG A 368 13.69 12.69 22.67
C ARG A 368 13.66 11.16 22.60
N PRO A 369 12.50 10.55 22.28
CA PRO A 369 12.33 9.09 22.36
C PRO A 369 13.24 8.33 21.37
N VAL A 370 13.48 8.84 20.16
CA VAL A 370 14.36 8.15 19.18
C VAL A 370 15.81 8.11 19.66
N GLN A 371 16.28 9.16 20.33
CA GLN A 371 17.61 9.18 20.95
C GLN A 371 17.70 8.22 22.14
N ALA A 372 16.62 8.10 22.93
CA ALA A 372 16.53 7.08 23.97
C ALA A 372 16.66 5.67 23.35
N LEU A 373 15.97 5.41 22.24
CA LEU A 373 16.05 4.14 21.52
C LEU A 373 17.46 3.80 21.02
N HIS A 374 18.18 4.77 20.46
CA HIS A 374 19.57 4.54 20.04
C HIS A 374 20.48 4.04 21.18
N LEU A 375 20.25 4.52 22.41
CA LEU A 375 21.01 4.07 23.58
C LEU A 375 20.52 2.71 24.07
N THR A 376 19.21 2.48 24.14
CA THR A 376 18.68 1.18 24.55
C THR A 376 19.01 0.08 23.56
N ASP A 377 19.08 0.36 22.26
CA ASP A 377 19.43 -0.64 21.24
C ASP A 377 20.86 -1.17 21.46
N LEU A 378 21.82 -0.29 21.81
CA LEU A 378 23.18 -0.70 22.16
C LEU A 378 23.19 -1.60 23.41
N VAL A 379 22.49 -1.17 24.47
CA VAL A 379 22.41 -1.96 25.71
C VAL A 379 21.74 -3.31 25.46
N LEU A 380 20.64 -3.37 24.73
CA LEU A 380 19.88 -4.60 24.48
C LEU A 380 20.57 -5.53 23.48
N ALA A 381 21.44 -5.01 22.60
CA ALA A 381 22.30 -5.84 21.76
C ALA A 381 23.37 -6.58 22.59
N ALA A 382 23.92 -5.93 23.63
CA ALA A 382 24.92 -6.53 24.52
C ALA A 382 24.30 -7.35 25.66
N GLU A 383 23.22 -6.85 26.25
CA GLU A 383 22.52 -7.39 27.42
C GLU A 383 20.99 -7.45 27.16
N PRO A 384 20.49 -8.45 26.41
CA PRO A 384 19.07 -8.51 25.98
C PRO A 384 18.03 -8.51 27.11
N ALA A 385 18.44 -8.93 28.31
CA ALA A 385 17.61 -9.02 29.50
C ALA A 385 17.72 -7.80 30.43
N HIS A 386 18.46 -6.74 30.05
CA HIS A 386 18.67 -5.58 30.92
C HIS A 386 17.35 -4.85 31.22
N ALA A 387 16.84 -5.02 32.44
CA ALA A 387 15.48 -4.61 32.82
C ALA A 387 15.19 -3.12 32.56
N ARG A 388 16.10 -2.22 32.97
CA ARG A 388 15.89 -0.77 32.78
C ARG A 388 15.87 -0.38 31.29
N ALA A 389 16.82 -0.86 30.49
CA ALA A 389 16.86 -0.57 29.05
C ALA A 389 15.60 -1.07 28.33
N ARG A 390 15.11 -2.27 28.65
CA ARG A 390 13.84 -2.78 28.10
C ARG A 390 12.66 -1.88 28.47
N ALA A 391 12.56 -1.46 29.73
CA ALA A 391 11.50 -0.57 30.19
C ALA A 391 11.56 0.80 29.51
N VAL A 392 12.74 1.42 29.43
CA VAL A 392 12.93 2.70 28.73
C VAL A 392 12.58 2.57 27.25
N ALA A 393 12.99 1.49 26.59
CA ALA A 393 12.66 1.24 25.20
C ALA A 393 11.15 1.11 24.99
N ALA A 394 10.44 0.38 25.86
CA ALA A 394 8.98 0.23 25.78
C ALA A 394 8.27 1.59 25.93
N ASP A 395 8.65 2.37 26.95
CA ASP A 395 8.07 3.70 27.19
C ASP A 395 8.39 4.68 26.03
N ALA A 396 9.58 4.59 25.42
CA ALA A 396 9.93 5.40 24.26
C ALA A 396 9.08 5.04 23.02
N HIS A 397 8.78 3.76 22.79
CA HIS A 397 7.86 3.34 21.74
C HIS A 397 6.42 3.80 22.02
N GLU A 398 5.97 3.79 23.29
CA GLU A 398 4.65 4.31 23.68
C GLU A 398 4.53 5.83 23.44
N ALA A 399 5.57 6.59 23.78
CA ALA A 399 5.62 8.02 23.50
C ALA A 399 5.53 8.32 21.98
N LEU A 400 6.22 7.52 21.15
CA LEU A 400 6.11 7.63 19.70
C LEU A 400 4.71 7.22 19.20
N LEU A 401 4.12 6.18 19.78
CA LEU A 401 2.82 5.65 19.37
C LEU A 401 1.70 6.67 19.63
N ALA A 402 1.77 7.38 20.76
CA ALA A 402 0.83 8.45 21.09
C ALA A 402 0.87 9.63 20.09
N GLY A 403 1.99 9.81 19.38
CA GLY A 403 2.22 10.93 18.47
C GLY A 403 1.99 10.62 16.99
N THR A 404 1.49 9.43 16.63
CA THR A 404 1.33 9.03 15.23
C THR A 404 -0.03 8.43 14.91
N GLU A 405 -0.57 8.82 13.76
CA GLU A 405 -1.76 8.22 13.14
C GLU A 405 -1.39 7.32 11.95
N ASN A 406 -0.12 7.26 11.57
CA ASN A 406 0.34 6.48 10.42
C ASN A 406 0.22 4.98 10.71
N PHE A 407 -0.47 4.26 9.82
CA PHE A 407 -0.75 2.83 9.95
C PHE A 407 0.49 1.97 10.22
N TRP A 408 1.53 2.11 9.40
CA TRP A 408 2.72 1.27 9.49
C TRP A 408 3.54 1.58 10.75
N GLU A 409 3.64 2.85 11.10
CA GLU A 409 4.32 3.29 12.31
C GLU A 409 3.62 2.72 13.56
N LYS A 410 2.28 2.85 13.63
CA LYS A 410 1.48 2.29 14.72
C LYS A 410 1.63 0.77 14.84
N ALA A 411 1.60 0.05 13.71
CA ALA A 411 1.76 -1.39 13.69
C ALA A 411 3.14 -1.81 14.22
N TRP A 412 4.21 -1.13 13.79
CA TRP A 412 5.57 -1.42 14.23
C TRP A 412 5.76 -1.12 15.71
N LEU A 413 5.34 0.06 16.16
CA LEU A 413 5.48 0.48 17.56
C LEU A 413 4.71 -0.44 18.50
N THR A 414 3.46 -0.80 18.16
CA THR A 414 2.66 -1.76 18.93
C THR A 414 3.35 -3.13 19.04
N LYS A 415 3.90 -3.64 17.93
CA LYS A 415 4.66 -4.89 17.92
C LYS A 415 5.89 -4.81 18.84
N SER A 416 6.66 -3.74 18.75
CA SER A 416 7.87 -3.55 19.56
C SER A 416 7.55 -3.45 21.05
N ILE A 417 6.48 -2.72 21.43
CA ILE A 417 6.04 -2.61 22.83
C ILE A 417 5.70 -4.00 23.38
N ARG A 418 4.93 -4.80 22.65
CA ARG A 418 4.57 -6.16 23.06
C ARG A 418 5.81 -7.02 23.27
N ALA A 419 6.76 -7.01 22.34
CA ALA A 419 8.00 -7.78 22.45
C ALA A 419 8.90 -7.36 23.63
N LEU A 420 8.84 -6.08 24.02
CA LEU A 420 9.62 -5.53 25.14
C LEU A 420 8.98 -5.83 26.49
N ARG A 421 7.65 -5.73 26.60
CA ARG A 421 6.89 -5.94 27.85
C ARG A 421 6.61 -7.42 28.13
N ASP A 422 6.30 -8.21 27.11
CA ASP A 422 5.93 -9.62 27.21
C ASP A 422 6.91 -10.49 26.41
N PRO A 423 8.14 -10.72 26.90
CA PRO A 423 9.06 -11.64 26.24
C PRO A 423 8.48 -13.06 26.26
N GLU A 424 8.25 -13.63 25.07
CA GLU A 424 7.86 -15.04 24.87
C GLU A 424 8.91 -16.02 25.39
#